data_AF-A0A5J5F2Q0-F1
#
_entry.id   AF-A0A5J5F2Q0-F1
#
_cell.length_a   1.000
_cell.length_b   1.000
_cell.length_c   1.000
_cell.angle_alpha   90.00
_cell.angle_beta   90.00
_cell.angle_gamma   90.00
#
_symmetry.space_group_name_H-M   'P 1'
#
loop_
_entity.id
_entity.type
_entity.pdbx_description
1 polymer ?
#
loop_
_entity_poly.entity_id
_entity_poly.type
_entity_poly.pdbx_seq_one_letter_code
_entity_poly.pdbx_strand_id
1 'polypeptide(L)'
;MRCTRTIFSSIPAFQILPATTRCSSSISPRIVVRKAHYQITKMSVANASYNTDTGAEFNFQDAKLSQKFGPEVTNYFSGSPLNRVSFLRDKPPFLSAALPQAKYLLLNSALDPLSASPKRLAYASYEDVKPLIGNPYDVSEEEFINSYDSRLAQPPQLIFLGIDEYDKESGFVYGAEGSASRYEGRAYFAVGVEDWVPTGIEGEWRKTRLNLNLARSDAAILAQARSIMDWNNRNKFCSACGSPTISVNAGTKRVCPPYDKALQKSADATPAERPPCISRKGVHNIAFPRTDPTVIMAIVNSTGDKVLLGRQRRWPEHFYSCLAGFCEPAESVEEAVRRETWEESGVRVGRVVVHSSQPWPYPNSLMLGCVGEALPDGEQIHLGHDPELHQAEWFPISFIREMLKRPAAGLDEGTPEGFQEGDIRLPPATAIASQLLVAITNNYHGGLKI
;
A
#
# COMPACT_ATOMS: atom_id res chain seq x y z
N MET A 1 35.22 -41.42 45.64
CA MET A 1 36.22 -40.32 45.60
C MET A 1 35.46 -39.07 45.12
N ARG A 2 35.42 -37.89 45.76
CA ARG A 2 36.44 -37.03 46.40
C ARG A 2 37.54 -36.59 45.43
N CYS A 3 37.96 -35.32 45.34
CA CYS A 3 37.46 -34.02 45.86
C CYS A 3 38.10 -32.90 44.97
N THR A 4 37.74 -31.60 44.97
CA THR A 4 38.06 -30.45 45.90
C THR A 4 37.81 -29.15 45.10
N ARG A 5 37.75 -27.89 45.60
CA ARG A 5 37.41 -27.17 46.88
C ARG A 5 37.64 -25.65 46.60
N THR A 6 36.96 -24.65 47.17
CA THR A 6 35.66 -24.61 47.89
C THR A 6 34.77 -23.52 47.25
N ILE A 7 34.36 -22.33 47.76
CA ILE A 7 34.41 -21.58 49.04
C ILE A 7 32.96 -21.07 49.34
N PHE A 8 32.66 -20.69 50.58
CA PHE A 8 31.34 -20.30 51.08
C PHE A 8 31.34 -18.88 51.69
N SER A 9 30.23 -18.15 51.52
CA SER A 9 29.54 -17.32 52.54
C SER A 9 28.25 -16.71 51.94
N SER A 10 27.13 -16.52 52.63
CA SER A 10 26.67 -16.99 53.95
C SER A 10 25.13 -16.88 54.04
N ILE A 11 24.48 -17.68 54.91
CA ILE A 11 23.01 -17.71 55.13
C ILE A 11 22.69 -16.97 56.47
N PRO A 12 21.46 -16.46 56.67
CA PRO A 12 20.44 -17.22 57.42
C PRO A 12 19.01 -17.13 56.84
N ALA A 13 18.08 -17.90 57.42
CA ALA A 13 16.70 -18.08 56.95
C ALA A 13 15.67 -17.85 58.07
N PHE A 14 14.44 -18.41 57.91
CA PHE A 14 13.20 -18.20 58.70
C PHE A 14 12.46 -16.88 58.35
N GLN A 15 11.12 -16.79 58.47
CA GLN A 15 10.17 -17.66 59.19
C GLN A 15 8.80 -17.75 58.46
N ILE A 16 8.03 -18.83 58.64
CA ILE A 16 6.64 -18.97 58.12
C ILE A 16 5.73 -19.47 59.25
N LEU A 17 4.68 -18.73 59.58
CA LEU A 17 3.42 -19.20 60.17
C LEU A 17 2.25 -18.26 59.73
N PRO A 18 0.97 -18.69 59.81
CA PRO A 18 -0.08 -18.20 58.90
C PRO A 18 -1.13 -17.29 59.52
N ALA A 19 -1.90 -16.61 58.66
CA ALA A 19 -3.24 -16.08 58.98
C ALA A 19 -4.19 -16.25 57.78
N THR A 20 -5.47 -16.48 58.05
CA THR A 20 -6.50 -16.78 57.04
C THR A 20 -7.33 -15.56 56.65
N THR A 21 -7.52 -15.35 55.34
CA THR A 21 -8.69 -14.63 54.82
C THR A 21 -9.06 -15.15 53.43
N ARG A 22 -10.32 -15.54 53.23
CA ARG A 22 -10.89 -15.70 51.88
C ARG A 22 -11.23 -14.32 51.34
N CYS A 23 -10.78 -13.99 50.14
CA CYS A 23 -11.41 -12.95 49.33
C CYS A 23 -11.48 -13.44 47.88
N SER A 24 -12.67 -13.38 47.28
CA SER A 24 -12.97 -14.02 46.00
C SER A 24 -13.16 -13.00 44.88
N SER A 25 -12.12 -12.79 44.07
CA SER A 25 -12.23 -12.07 42.79
C SER A 25 -11.14 -12.52 41.82
N SER A 26 -11.53 -13.25 40.78
CA SER A 26 -10.63 -13.65 39.70
C SER A 26 -10.40 -12.49 38.72
N ILE A 27 -9.47 -11.58 39.05
CA ILE A 27 -9.07 -10.49 38.17
C ILE A 27 -8.15 -11.04 37.06
N SER A 28 -8.75 -11.58 36.00
CA SER A 28 -8.05 -11.75 34.73
C SER A 28 -7.90 -10.39 34.05
N PRO A 29 -6.69 -9.97 33.63
CA PRO A 29 -6.46 -8.68 33.01
C PRO A 29 -7.05 -8.65 31.60
N ARG A 30 -8.35 -8.32 31.50
CA ARG A 30 -8.95 -7.92 30.22
C ARG A 30 -8.20 -6.69 29.71
N ILE A 31 -7.44 -6.86 28.62
CA ILE A 31 -6.93 -5.73 27.84
C ILE A 31 -8.16 -5.03 27.24
N VAL A 32 -8.67 -4.01 27.93
CA VAL A 32 -9.75 -3.17 27.43
C VAL A 32 -9.15 -2.29 26.34
N VAL A 33 -9.18 -2.80 25.10
CA VAL A 33 -9.00 -1.99 23.90
C VAL A 33 -10.17 -1.01 23.85
N ARG A 34 -10.03 0.12 24.55
CA ARG A 34 -10.93 1.26 24.40
C ARG A 34 -10.83 1.66 22.93
N LYS A 35 -11.91 1.47 22.17
CA LYS A 35 -12.09 2.14 20.88
C LYS A 35 -12.11 3.64 21.14
N ALA A 36 -10.93 4.26 21.12
CA ALA A 36 -10.81 5.71 21.08
C ALA A 36 -11.47 6.16 19.78
N HIS A 37 -12.68 6.70 19.89
CA HIS A 37 -13.38 7.30 18.77
C HIS A 37 -12.73 8.66 18.49
N TYR A 38 -11.51 8.62 17.95
CA TYR A 38 -10.95 9.75 17.25
C TYR A 38 -11.90 10.07 16.09
N GLN A 39 -12.58 11.21 16.18
CA GLN A 39 -13.18 11.82 15.01
C GLN A 39 -12.03 12.16 14.06
N ILE A 40 -11.83 11.32 13.05
CA ILE A 40 -11.03 11.70 11.88
C ILE A 40 -11.92 12.65 11.08
N THR A 41 -11.90 13.92 11.46
CA THR A 41 -12.59 15.00 10.74
C THR A 41 -12.07 15.02 9.30
N LYS A 42 -12.96 15.34 8.36
CA LYS A 42 -12.89 14.95 6.95
C LYS A 42 -11.59 15.38 6.24
N MET A 43 -10.59 14.48 6.21
CA MET A 43 -9.36 14.65 5.46
C MET A 43 -9.45 13.99 4.08
N SER A 44 -9.46 14.79 3.02
CA SER A 44 -9.00 14.35 1.70
C SER A 44 -7.53 14.69 1.56
N VAL A 45 -6.71 13.72 1.17
CA VAL A 45 -5.23 13.87 1.04
C VAL A 45 -4.84 14.45 -0.33
N ALA A 46 -5.82 14.83 -1.16
CA ALA A 46 -5.58 15.38 -2.50
C ALA A 46 -5.45 16.92 -2.54
N ASN A 47 -5.98 17.62 -1.54
CA ASN A 47 -5.99 19.09 -1.53
C ASN A 47 -4.82 19.63 -0.69
N ALA A 48 -4.14 20.66 -1.22
CA ALA A 48 -3.13 21.42 -0.48
C ALA A 48 -3.76 22.34 0.61
N SER A 49 -5.08 22.28 0.79
CA SER A 49 -5.83 23.01 1.80
C SER A 49 -6.91 22.15 2.45
N TYR A 50 -7.27 22.51 3.69
CA TYR A 50 -8.30 21.87 4.51
C TYR A 50 -9.29 22.93 4.99
N ASN A 51 -10.58 22.74 4.70
CA ASN A 51 -11.62 23.59 5.30
C ASN A 51 -11.87 23.15 6.75
N THR A 52 -11.60 24.06 7.68
CA THR A 52 -11.88 23.84 9.10
C THR A 52 -13.38 23.76 9.38
N ASP A 53 -13.76 23.21 10.54
CA ASP A 53 -15.15 23.25 11.03
C ASP A 53 -15.66 24.69 11.27
N THR A 54 -14.77 25.68 11.26
CA THR A 54 -15.09 27.13 11.29
C THR A 54 -15.24 27.77 9.89
N GLY A 55 -15.17 26.98 8.81
CA GLY A 55 -15.33 27.44 7.44
C GLY A 55 -14.13 28.21 6.86
N ALA A 56 -12.96 28.15 7.51
CA ALA A 56 -11.74 28.78 7.03
C ALA A 56 -10.88 27.78 6.24
N GLU A 57 -10.37 28.20 5.08
CA GLU A 57 -9.45 27.39 4.29
C GLU A 57 -8.04 27.46 4.90
N PHE A 58 -7.57 26.36 5.48
CA PHE A 58 -6.23 26.21 6.02
C PHE A 58 -5.30 25.58 4.98
N ASN A 59 -4.38 26.37 4.43
CA ASN A 59 -3.36 25.90 3.50
C ASN A 59 -2.27 25.10 4.24
N PHE A 60 -1.98 23.87 3.81
CA PHE A 60 -0.95 23.03 4.44
C PHE A 60 0.46 23.59 4.29
N GLN A 61 0.73 24.52 3.36
CA GLN A 61 2.00 25.24 3.28
C GLN A 61 2.25 26.12 4.52
N ASP A 62 1.20 26.65 5.14
CA ASP A 62 1.28 27.49 6.34
C ASP A 62 1.40 26.68 7.64
N ALA A 63 1.39 25.35 7.56
CA ALA A 63 1.57 24.49 8.72
C ALA A 63 3.00 24.59 9.28
N LYS A 64 3.12 24.57 10.62
CA LYS A 64 4.41 24.65 11.33
C LYS A 64 5.42 23.55 10.95
N LEU A 65 4.94 22.40 10.46
CA LEU A 65 5.79 21.34 9.92
C LEU A 65 6.34 21.74 8.54
N SER A 66 5.48 22.22 7.64
CA SER A 66 5.86 22.69 6.30
C SER A 66 6.83 23.88 6.34
N GLN A 67 6.62 24.81 7.27
CA GLN A 67 7.55 25.92 7.55
C GLN A 67 8.93 25.46 8.06
N LYS A 68 9.01 24.28 8.70
CA LYS A 68 10.24 23.76 9.32
C LYS A 68 11.00 22.75 8.45
N PHE A 69 10.29 21.95 7.65
CA PHE A 69 10.84 20.83 6.88
C PHE A 69 10.66 20.99 5.36
N GLY A 70 9.89 21.97 4.90
CA GLY A 70 9.46 22.12 3.51
C GLY A 70 8.10 21.46 3.24
N PRO A 71 7.54 21.65 2.04
CA PRO A 71 6.25 21.07 1.64
C PRO A 71 6.23 19.55 1.74
N GLU A 72 5.06 18.97 2.05
CA GLU A 72 4.88 17.52 2.07
C GLU A 72 5.06 16.91 0.66
N VAL A 73 5.97 15.95 0.52
CA VAL A 73 6.26 15.27 -0.74
C VAL A 73 5.27 14.14 -0.98
N THR A 74 4.07 14.50 -1.45
CA THR A 74 3.16 13.53 -2.06
C THR A 74 3.81 13.01 -3.36
N ASN A 75 4.03 11.69 -3.46
CA ASN A 75 4.55 11.03 -4.67
C ASN A 75 3.44 10.65 -5.67
N TYR A 76 3.80 10.17 -6.86
CA TYR A 76 2.84 9.53 -7.77
C TYR A 76 2.26 8.25 -7.13
N PHE A 77 1.05 7.85 -7.51
CA PHE A 77 0.21 6.83 -6.82
C PHE A 77 -0.22 7.18 -5.36
N SER A 78 0.28 8.27 -4.77
CA SER A 78 -0.21 8.87 -3.52
C SER A 78 -1.17 10.05 -3.79
N GLY A 79 -1.91 10.51 -2.76
CA GLY A 79 -2.83 11.66 -2.88
C GLY A 79 -4.18 11.31 -3.51
N SER A 80 -4.81 10.20 -3.09
CA SER A 80 -6.15 9.83 -3.56
C SER A 80 -7.19 10.86 -3.09
N PRO A 81 -8.11 11.31 -3.95
CA PRO A 81 -9.20 12.22 -3.55
C PRO A 81 -10.25 11.54 -2.66
N LEU A 82 -10.27 10.20 -2.64
CA LEU A 82 -11.30 9.40 -1.97
C LEU A 82 -11.06 9.28 -0.47
N ASN A 83 -12.03 9.72 0.34
CA ASN A 83 -12.12 9.31 1.73
C ASN A 83 -12.45 7.80 1.77
N ARG A 84 -11.52 6.99 2.28
CA ARG A 84 -11.61 5.52 2.26
C ARG A 84 -12.73 4.93 3.13
N VAL A 85 -13.26 5.71 4.09
CA VAL A 85 -14.32 5.37 5.06
C VAL A 85 -14.32 3.90 5.51
N SER A 86 -13.15 3.38 5.87
CA SER A 86 -12.89 1.93 5.96
C SER A 86 -13.74 1.18 7.00
N PHE A 87 -14.25 1.89 8.00
CA PHE A 87 -15.16 1.41 9.04
C PHE A 87 -16.62 1.23 8.57
N LEU A 88 -16.94 1.55 7.32
CA LEU A 88 -18.24 1.28 6.68
C LEU A 88 -18.21 0.07 5.75
N ARG A 89 -17.04 -0.57 5.56
CA ARG A 89 -16.88 -1.70 4.62
C ARG A 89 -17.55 -3.00 5.06
N ASP A 90 -17.91 -3.10 6.34
CA ASP A 90 -18.69 -4.18 6.95
C ASP A 90 -20.14 -3.72 7.26
N LYS A 91 -20.69 -2.81 6.45
CA LYS A 91 -22.04 -2.24 6.60
C LYS A 91 -22.85 -2.40 5.29
N PRO A 92 -23.53 -3.55 5.09
CA PRO A 92 -24.33 -3.79 3.88
C PRO A 92 -25.33 -2.66 3.54
N PRO A 93 -26.06 -2.02 4.50
CA PRO A 93 -26.95 -0.90 4.19
C PRO A 93 -26.25 0.35 3.63
N PHE A 94 -24.99 0.61 4.02
CA PHE A 94 -24.20 1.70 3.44
C PHE A 94 -23.78 1.34 2.01
N LEU A 95 -23.24 0.14 1.82
CA LEU A 95 -22.72 -0.31 0.53
C LEU A 95 -23.83 -0.44 -0.51
N SER A 96 -24.96 -1.04 -0.13
CA SER A 96 -26.17 -1.15 -0.95
C SER A 96 -26.74 0.21 -1.36
N ALA A 97 -26.72 1.21 -0.46
CA ALA A 97 -27.16 2.56 -0.78
C ALA A 97 -26.14 3.31 -1.66
N ALA A 98 -24.86 2.97 -1.57
CA ALA A 98 -23.79 3.57 -2.37
C ALA A 98 -23.78 3.08 -3.82
N LEU A 99 -24.19 1.82 -4.08
CA LEU A 99 -24.12 1.21 -5.42
C LEU A 99 -24.71 2.07 -6.55
N PRO A 100 -25.97 2.57 -6.48
CA PRO A 100 -26.63 3.13 -7.66
C PRO A 100 -26.02 4.44 -8.18
N GLN A 101 -25.37 5.21 -7.30
CA GLN A 101 -24.77 6.51 -7.63
C GLN A 101 -23.25 6.45 -7.86
N ALA A 102 -22.64 5.27 -7.70
CA ALA A 102 -21.19 5.12 -7.73
C ALA A 102 -20.59 5.13 -9.15
N LYS A 103 -19.28 5.43 -9.21
CA LYS A 103 -18.42 5.20 -10.38
C LYS A 103 -17.67 3.88 -10.22
N TYR A 104 -17.61 3.08 -11.29
CA TYR A 104 -17.01 1.75 -11.28
C TYR A 104 -15.78 1.70 -12.21
N LEU A 105 -14.60 1.59 -11.61
CA LEU A 105 -13.35 1.35 -12.34
C LEU A 105 -13.29 -0.12 -12.77
N LEU A 106 -13.21 -0.38 -14.08
CA LEU A 106 -13.03 -1.74 -14.60
C LEU A 106 -11.53 -2.08 -14.68
N LEU A 107 -11.17 -3.27 -14.16
CA LEU A 107 -9.83 -3.86 -14.25
C LEU A 107 -9.91 -5.20 -14.96
N ASN A 108 -9.13 -5.40 -16.02
CA ASN A 108 -9.16 -6.64 -16.80
C ASN A 108 -8.40 -7.81 -16.13
N SER A 109 -8.25 -8.93 -16.85
CA SER A 109 -7.54 -10.12 -16.38
C SER A 109 -6.06 -9.86 -16.02
N ALA A 110 -5.40 -8.90 -16.68
CA ALA A 110 -4.03 -8.45 -16.39
C ALA A 110 -3.96 -7.37 -15.28
N LEU A 111 -5.12 -6.90 -14.80
CA LEU A 111 -5.30 -5.74 -13.92
C LEU A 111 -4.77 -4.44 -14.55
N ASP A 112 -4.87 -4.34 -15.87
CA ASP A 112 -4.80 -3.08 -16.60
C ASP A 112 -6.18 -2.39 -16.53
N PRO A 113 -6.25 -1.08 -16.25
CA PRO A 113 -7.52 -0.36 -16.20
C PRO A 113 -8.06 0.04 -17.57
N LEU A 114 -9.39 0.09 -17.67
CA LEU A 114 -10.06 0.77 -18.76
C LEU A 114 -9.84 2.28 -18.62
N SER A 115 -9.36 2.92 -19.68
CA SER A 115 -8.90 4.31 -19.66
C SER A 115 -9.50 5.10 -20.82
N ALA A 116 -10.17 6.21 -20.52
CA ALA A 116 -10.79 7.09 -21.52
C ALA A 116 -9.75 7.96 -22.27
N SER A 117 -8.51 8.05 -21.75
CA SER A 117 -7.38 8.70 -22.43
C SER A 117 -6.06 8.26 -21.78
N PRO A 118 -4.87 8.60 -22.34
CA PRO A 118 -3.59 8.33 -21.68
C PRO A 118 -3.45 8.92 -20.27
N LYS A 119 -4.26 9.95 -19.94
CA LYS A 119 -4.21 10.68 -18.66
C LYS A 119 -5.39 10.42 -17.74
N ARG A 120 -6.48 9.78 -18.20
CA ARG A 120 -7.74 9.65 -17.43
C ARG A 120 -8.30 8.23 -17.47
N LEU A 121 -8.76 7.75 -16.33
CA LEU A 121 -9.49 6.48 -16.22
C LEU A 121 -10.89 6.58 -16.86
N ALA A 122 -11.39 5.46 -17.39
CA ALA A 122 -12.80 5.30 -17.71
C ALA A 122 -13.54 4.73 -16.48
N TYR A 123 -14.81 5.09 -16.34
CA TYR A 123 -15.66 4.61 -15.25
C TYR A 123 -17.03 4.21 -15.79
N ALA A 124 -17.51 3.03 -15.42
CA ALA A 124 -18.87 2.59 -15.66
C ALA A 124 -19.84 3.15 -14.60
N SER A 125 -21.13 3.20 -14.93
CA SER A 125 -22.23 3.44 -13.98
C SER A 125 -22.66 2.13 -13.30
N TYR A 126 -23.61 2.20 -12.36
CA TYR A 126 -24.17 0.99 -11.76
C TYR A 126 -24.93 0.13 -12.78
N GLU A 127 -25.80 0.71 -13.60
CA GLU A 127 -26.63 -0.06 -14.54
C GLU A 127 -25.79 -0.81 -15.59
N ASP A 128 -24.60 -0.29 -15.93
CA ASP A 128 -23.64 -0.96 -16.82
C ASP A 128 -23.06 -2.25 -16.21
N VAL A 129 -22.75 -2.25 -14.90
CA VAL A 129 -22.12 -3.39 -14.20
C VAL A 129 -23.12 -4.29 -13.46
N LYS A 130 -24.32 -3.80 -13.19
CA LYS A 130 -25.40 -4.49 -12.47
C LYS A 130 -25.77 -5.88 -13.05
N PRO A 131 -25.73 -6.15 -14.38
CA PRO A 131 -25.89 -7.50 -14.91
C PRO A 131 -24.78 -8.48 -14.47
N LEU A 132 -23.60 -7.96 -14.10
CA LEU A 132 -22.42 -8.73 -13.69
C LEU A 132 -22.29 -8.87 -12.16
N ILE A 133 -22.66 -7.83 -11.38
CA ILE A 133 -22.47 -7.81 -9.92
C ILE A 133 -23.77 -7.92 -9.10
N GLY A 134 -24.94 -7.59 -9.67
CA GLY A 134 -26.19 -7.45 -8.91
C GLY A 134 -26.07 -6.47 -7.73
N ASN A 135 -26.74 -6.77 -6.62
CA ASN A 135 -26.45 -6.19 -5.32
C ASN A 135 -25.90 -7.27 -4.37
N PRO A 136 -24.57 -7.39 -4.18
CA PRO A 136 -23.99 -8.38 -3.27
C PRO A 136 -24.16 -8.02 -1.78
N TYR A 137 -24.91 -6.95 -1.47
CA TYR A 137 -25.11 -6.41 -0.13
C TYR A 137 -26.58 -6.48 0.35
N ASP A 138 -27.46 -7.20 -0.37
CA ASP A 138 -28.83 -7.50 0.09
C ASP A 138 -28.85 -8.44 1.32
N VAL A 139 -27.83 -9.28 1.48
CA VAL A 139 -27.65 -10.20 2.63
C VAL A 139 -26.60 -9.69 3.61
N SER A 140 -26.63 -10.19 4.85
CA SER A 140 -25.60 -9.86 5.85
C SER A 140 -24.26 -10.56 5.54
N GLU A 141 -23.12 -9.98 5.97
CA GLU A 141 -21.80 -10.63 5.79
C GLU A 141 -21.74 -12.00 6.50
N GLU A 142 -22.40 -12.14 7.66
CA GLU A 142 -22.48 -13.40 8.40
C GLU A 142 -23.29 -14.47 7.62
N GLU A 143 -24.42 -14.08 7.05
CA GLU A 143 -25.22 -14.95 6.18
C GLU A 143 -24.47 -15.33 4.90
N PHE A 144 -23.77 -14.39 4.26
CA PHE A 144 -22.92 -14.66 3.09
C PHE A 144 -21.78 -15.64 3.41
N ILE A 145 -21.14 -15.52 4.59
CA ILE A 145 -20.13 -16.46 5.07
C ILE A 145 -20.71 -17.85 5.37
N ASN A 146 -21.86 -17.91 6.04
CA ASN A 146 -22.49 -19.17 6.46
C ASN A 146 -23.24 -19.89 5.33
N SER A 147 -23.63 -19.17 4.28
CA SER A 147 -24.35 -19.71 3.11
C SER A 147 -23.43 -20.25 2.01
N TYR A 148 -22.11 -20.21 2.21
CA TYR A 148 -21.09 -20.60 1.23
C TYR A 148 -21.27 -22.01 0.63
N ASP A 149 -21.02 -22.11 -0.68
CA ASP A 149 -21.07 -23.35 -1.45
C ASP A 149 -19.91 -23.37 -2.47
N SER A 150 -19.00 -24.34 -2.37
CA SER A 150 -17.87 -24.43 -3.31
C SER A 150 -18.24 -24.86 -4.73
N ARG A 151 -19.50 -25.23 -5.00
CA ARG A 151 -19.99 -25.59 -6.35
C ARG A 151 -20.40 -24.36 -7.16
N LEU A 152 -20.66 -23.24 -6.49
CA LEU A 152 -21.13 -22.01 -7.14
C LEU A 152 -19.94 -21.14 -7.57
N ALA A 153 -20.02 -20.63 -8.80
CA ALA A 153 -19.12 -19.60 -9.29
C ALA A 153 -19.13 -18.42 -8.31
N GLN A 154 -17.93 -17.98 -7.91
CA GLN A 154 -17.81 -16.83 -7.01
C GLN A 154 -18.13 -15.54 -7.78
N PRO A 155 -18.81 -14.56 -7.16
CA PRO A 155 -19.10 -13.32 -7.83
C PRO A 155 -17.81 -12.58 -8.24
N PRO A 156 -17.85 -11.83 -9.37
CA PRO A 156 -16.77 -10.95 -9.78
C PRO A 156 -16.30 -10.06 -8.63
N GLN A 157 -14.99 -9.83 -8.54
CA GLN A 157 -14.42 -9.15 -7.38
C GLN A 157 -14.79 -7.66 -7.40
N LEU A 158 -15.64 -7.27 -6.44
CA LEU A 158 -16.10 -5.91 -6.20
C LEU A 158 -15.37 -5.32 -4.98
N ILE A 159 -14.70 -4.19 -5.18
CA ILE A 159 -13.88 -3.53 -4.14
C ILE A 159 -14.40 -2.11 -3.92
N PHE A 160 -14.80 -1.77 -2.70
CA PHE A 160 -15.13 -0.39 -2.35
C PHE A 160 -13.86 0.43 -2.10
N LEU A 161 -13.67 1.49 -2.88
CA LEU A 161 -12.47 2.33 -2.83
C LEU A 161 -12.62 3.45 -1.79
N GLY A 162 -13.74 4.16 -1.83
CA GLY A 162 -14.04 5.29 -0.95
C GLY A 162 -15.14 6.19 -1.49
N ILE A 163 -15.27 7.38 -0.91
CA ILE A 163 -16.16 8.46 -1.35
C ILE A 163 -15.32 9.67 -1.74
N ASP A 164 -15.54 10.24 -2.91
CA ASP A 164 -15.16 11.62 -3.23
C ASP A 164 -16.20 12.54 -2.59
N GLU A 165 -15.87 13.10 -1.43
CA GLU A 165 -16.80 13.95 -0.67
C GLU A 165 -17.07 15.32 -1.32
N TYR A 166 -16.42 15.65 -2.45
CA TYR A 166 -16.63 16.89 -3.20
C TYR A 166 -17.55 16.73 -4.43
N ASP A 167 -17.67 15.54 -5.02
CA ASP A 167 -18.66 15.21 -6.08
C ASP A 167 -20.09 15.10 -5.48
N LYS A 168 -20.65 16.26 -5.10
CA LYS A 168 -22.01 16.41 -4.55
C LYS A 168 -23.11 16.16 -5.57
N GLU A 169 -22.80 16.31 -6.86
CA GLU A 169 -23.68 16.01 -8.00
C GLU A 169 -24.09 14.51 -8.06
N SER A 170 -23.46 13.66 -7.24
CA SER A 170 -23.87 12.27 -7.02
C SER A 170 -25.22 12.09 -6.33
N GLY A 171 -25.67 13.04 -5.51
CA GLY A 171 -26.87 12.88 -4.69
C GLY A 171 -26.83 11.71 -3.69
N PHE A 172 -25.69 11.00 -3.54
CA PHE A 172 -25.54 9.97 -2.53
C PHE A 172 -25.36 10.61 -1.16
N VAL A 173 -26.23 10.24 -0.21
CA VAL A 173 -26.18 10.65 1.19
C VAL A 173 -26.41 9.41 2.05
N TYR A 174 -25.58 9.23 3.08
CA TYR A 174 -25.75 8.21 4.10
C TYR A 174 -25.55 8.81 5.50
N GLY A 175 -26.44 8.45 6.44
CA GLY A 175 -26.50 9.04 7.77
C GLY A 175 -27.46 10.25 7.84
N ALA A 176 -27.92 10.55 9.06
CA ALA A 176 -28.90 11.62 9.29
C ALA A 176 -28.32 13.02 9.08
N GLU A 177 -29.19 13.98 8.72
CA GLU A 177 -28.82 15.40 8.65
C GLU A 177 -28.33 15.92 10.01
N GLY A 178 -27.36 16.84 9.99
CA GLY A 178 -26.66 17.31 11.19
C GLY A 178 -25.76 16.28 11.90
N SER A 179 -25.73 15.02 11.48
CA SER A 179 -24.91 13.98 12.12
C SER A 179 -23.44 14.07 11.73
N ALA A 180 -22.54 13.91 12.70
CA ALA A 180 -21.11 13.66 12.45
C ALA A 180 -20.85 12.38 11.63
N SER A 181 -21.83 11.47 11.56
CA SER A 181 -21.81 10.26 10.72
C SER A 181 -22.51 10.46 9.36
N ARG A 182 -22.67 11.70 8.88
CA ARG A 182 -23.21 12.00 7.55
C ARG A 182 -22.09 12.03 6.49
N TYR A 183 -22.16 11.07 5.58
CA TYR A 183 -21.30 10.95 4.41
C TYR A 183 -22.10 11.29 3.16
N GLU A 184 -21.49 12.03 2.25
CA GLU A 184 -22.17 12.54 1.05
C GLU A 184 -21.12 12.89 0.00
N GLY A 185 -21.34 12.43 -1.23
CA GLY A 185 -20.39 12.53 -2.33
C GLY A 185 -20.36 11.25 -3.16
N ARG A 186 -19.56 11.20 -4.21
CA ARG A 186 -19.54 10.07 -5.14
C ARG A 186 -18.83 8.87 -4.56
N ALA A 187 -19.53 7.76 -4.37
CA ALA A 187 -18.90 6.48 -4.07
C ALA A 187 -18.11 5.96 -5.28
N TYR A 188 -16.99 5.28 -5.04
CA TYR A 188 -16.19 4.61 -6.07
C TYR A 188 -15.96 3.14 -5.71
N PHE A 189 -16.15 2.28 -6.70
CA PHE A 189 -15.80 0.86 -6.64
C PHE A 189 -14.80 0.49 -7.75
N ALA A 190 -14.12 -0.63 -7.60
CA ALA A 190 -13.45 -1.33 -8.70
C ALA A 190 -14.07 -2.71 -8.91
N VAL A 191 -14.18 -3.13 -10.18
CA VAL A 191 -14.75 -4.42 -10.60
C VAL A 191 -13.70 -5.17 -11.43
N GLY A 192 -13.44 -6.43 -11.07
CA GLY A 192 -12.65 -7.33 -11.88
C GLY A 192 -13.50 -7.90 -13.00
N VAL A 193 -13.09 -7.70 -14.25
CA VAL A 193 -13.78 -8.17 -15.46
C VAL A 193 -12.85 -9.03 -16.30
N GLU A 194 -13.36 -10.08 -16.93
CA GLU A 194 -12.58 -10.95 -17.83
C GLU A 194 -12.50 -10.30 -19.22
N ASP A 195 -11.86 -9.13 -19.27
CA ASP A 195 -11.67 -8.23 -20.42
C ASP A 195 -12.96 -7.69 -21.09
N TRP A 196 -14.14 -8.10 -20.57
CA TRP A 196 -15.46 -7.56 -20.91
C TRP A 196 -15.60 -6.06 -20.59
N VAL A 197 -16.21 -5.32 -21.52
CA VAL A 197 -16.58 -3.91 -21.37
C VAL A 197 -18.08 -3.75 -21.66
N PRO A 198 -18.86 -3.03 -20.82
CA PRO A 198 -20.25 -2.72 -21.08
C PRO A 198 -20.46 -1.91 -22.38
N THR A 199 -21.55 -2.18 -23.09
CA THR A 199 -21.90 -1.52 -24.34
C THR A 199 -22.08 0.00 -24.15
N GLY A 200 -21.35 0.80 -24.93
CA GLY A 200 -21.43 2.26 -24.88
C GLY A 200 -20.37 2.94 -24.02
N ILE A 201 -19.52 2.19 -23.31
CA ILE A 201 -18.35 2.74 -22.63
C ILE A 201 -17.15 2.76 -23.59
N GLU A 202 -16.71 3.97 -23.96
CA GLU A 202 -15.48 4.16 -24.74
C GLU A 202 -14.25 4.14 -23.82
N GLY A 203 -13.20 3.42 -24.25
CA GLY A 203 -11.92 3.38 -23.54
C GLY A 203 -10.99 2.27 -24.02
N GLU A 204 -9.74 2.32 -23.55
CA GLU A 204 -8.68 1.37 -23.87
C GLU A 204 -8.16 0.67 -22.61
N TRP A 205 -7.84 -0.62 -22.70
CA TRP A 205 -7.05 -1.31 -21.67
C TRP A 205 -5.60 -0.82 -21.72
N ARG A 206 -5.13 -0.08 -20.70
CA ARG A 206 -3.80 0.57 -20.72
C ARG A 206 -2.82 -0.05 -19.73
N LYS A 207 -1.62 -0.41 -20.21
CA LYS A 207 -0.51 -0.98 -19.41
C LYS A 207 0.18 0.06 -18.53
N THR A 208 -0.46 0.41 -17.42
CA THR A 208 -0.03 1.49 -16.50
C THR A 208 1.24 1.17 -15.69
N ARG A 209 1.75 -0.07 -15.72
CA ARG A 209 3.10 -0.39 -15.19
C ARG A 209 4.20 0.27 -16.02
N LEU A 210 3.97 0.35 -17.33
CA LEU A 210 4.89 0.87 -18.32
C LEU A 210 4.65 2.38 -18.52
N ASN A 211 3.37 2.74 -18.72
CA ASN A 211 2.94 4.10 -18.97
C ASN A 211 2.48 4.80 -17.69
N LEU A 212 3.41 5.47 -16.98
CA LEU A 212 3.13 6.25 -15.75
C LEU A 212 2.50 7.64 -16.06
N ASN A 213 1.53 7.68 -16.99
CA ASN A 213 1.00 8.90 -17.61
C ASN A 213 -0.40 9.35 -17.11
N LEU A 214 -1.06 8.57 -16.26
CA LEU A 214 -2.34 8.95 -15.65
C LEU A 214 -2.22 10.22 -14.80
N ALA A 215 -3.30 10.99 -14.69
CA ALA A 215 -3.41 12.08 -13.74
C ALA A 215 -3.28 11.55 -12.30
N ARG A 216 -2.68 12.35 -11.40
CA ARG A 216 -2.25 11.89 -10.07
C ARG A 216 -3.38 11.31 -9.22
N SER A 217 -4.57 11.90 -9.27
CA SER A 217 -5.78 11.43 -8.58
C SER A 217 -6.25 10.07 -9.11
N ASP A 218 -6.43 9.94 -10.43
CA ASP A 218 -6.78 8.68 -11.10
C ASP A 218 -5.72 7.60 -10.85
N ALA A 219 -4.43 7.95 -10.88
CA ALA A 219 -3.34 7.03 -10.54
C ALA A 219 -3.44 6.53 -9.08
N ALA A 220 -3.74 7.40 -8.11
CA ALA A 220 -3.90 7.00 -6.71
C ALA A 220 -5.16 6.15 -6.44
N ILE A 221 -6.25 6.38 -7.20
CA ILE A 221 -7.43 5.51 -7.23
C ILE A 221 -7.05 4.13 -7.78
N LEU A 222 -6.38 4.09 -8.93
CA LEU A 222 -5.89 2.85 -9.55
C LEU A 222 -4.97 2.07 -8.62
N ALA A 223 -4.03 2.72 -7.94
CA ALA A 223 -3.07 2.04 -7.07
C ALA A 223 -3.76 1.29 -5.93
N GLN A 224 -4.79 1.90 -5.31
CA GLN A 224 -5.63 1.21 -4.33
C GLN A 224 -6.43 0.07 -4.96
N ALA A 225 -7.09 0.30 -6.10
CA ALA A 225 -7.92 -0.69 -6.77
C ALA A 225 -7.10 -1.92 -7.20
N ARG A 226 -6.02 -1.70 -7.95
CA ARG A 226 -5.14 -2.74 -8.50
C ARG A 226 -4.52 -3.58 -7.40
N SER A 227 -4.03 -2.99 -6.31
CA SER A 227 -3.37 -3.72 -5.22
C SER A 227 -4.35 -4.68 -4.52
N ILE A 228 -5.56 -4.20 -4.21
CA ILE A 228 -6.57 -5.03 -3.53
C ILE A 228 -7.13 -6.10 -4.49
N MET A 229 -7.22 -5.81 -5.80
CA MET A 229 -7.64 -6.77 -6.82
C MET A 229 -6.61 -7.89 -7.03
N ASP A 230 -5.33 -7.52 -7.17
CA ASP A 230 -4.18 -8.42 -7.24
C ASP A 230 -4.14 -9.37 -6.04
N TRP A 231 -4.27 -8.82 -4.84
CA TRP A 231 -4.32 -9.62 -3.62
C TRP A 231 -5.49 -10.60 -3.61
N ASN A 232 -6.71 -10.17 -3.96
CA ASN A 232 -7.88 -11.07 -4.03
C ASN A 232 -7.69 -12.18 -5.07
N ASN A 233 -7.12 -11.87 -6.24
CA ASN A 233 -6.91 -12.83 -7.31
C ASN A 233 -5.87 -13.90 -6.94
N ARG A 234 -4.87 -13.56 -6.14
CA ARG A 234 -3.79 -14.48 -5.74
C ARG A 234 -4.04 -15.20 -4.42
N ASN A 235 -4.90 -14.69 -3.53
CA ASN A 235 -5.16 -15.26 -2.20
C ASN A 235 -6.51 -16.01 -2.10
N LYS A 236 -6.88 -16.75 -3.17
CA LYS A 236 -8.16 -17.48 -3.27
C LYS A 236 -8.33 -18.65 -2.27
N PHE A 237 -7.25 -19.11 -1.64
CA PHE A 237 -7.23 -20.19 -0.66
C PHE A 237 -6.64 -19.73 0.69
N CYS A 238 -7.05 -20.38 1.78
CA CYS A 238 -6.61 -20.02 3.12
C CYS A 238 -5.21 -20.61 3.39
N SER A 239 -4.21 -19.75 3.58
CA SER A 239 -2.83 -20.15 3.87
C SER A 239 -2.66 -20.98 5.15
N ALA A 240 -3.65 -21.00 6.05
CA ALA A 240 -3.64 -21.77 7.28
C ALA A 240 -4.27 -23.18 7.19
N CYS A 241 -5.04 -23.50 6.13
CA CYS A 241 -5.70 -24.81 6.00
C CYS A 241 -5.98 -25.28 4.55
N GLY A 242 -5.50 -24.57 3.53
CA GLY A 242 -5.71 -24.88 2.11
C GLY A 242 -7.14 -24.68 1.59
N SER A 243 -8.15 -24.53 2.45
CA SER A 243 -9.56 -24.42 2.03
C SER A 243 -9.86 -23.11 1.28
N PRO A 244 -10.78 -23.10 0.30
CA PRO A 244 -11.22 -21.88 -0.39
C PRO A 244 -11.66 -20.76 0.56
N THR A 245 -11.36 -19.52 0.18
CA THR A 245 -11.79 -18.29 0.88
C THR A 245 -12.74 -17.46 0.02
N ILE A 246 -13.53 -16.61 0.67
CA ILE A 246 -14.38 -15.60 0.02
C ILE A 246 -13.93 -14.19 0.38
N SER A 247 -14.20 -13.23 -0.50
CA SER A 247 -13.94 -11.81 -0.27
C SER A 247 -15.11 -11.16 0.46
N VAL A 248 -14.79 -10.38 1.50
CA VAL A 248 -15.74 -9.70 2.39
C VAL A 248 -15.17 -8.33 2.81
N ASN A 249 -15.80 -7.58 3.72
CA ASN A 249 -15.53 -6.15 3.95
C ASN A 249 -15.36 -5.37 2.62
N ALA A 250 -16.32 -5.48 1.71
CA ALA A 250 -16.31 -4.84 0.38
C ALA A 250 -14.97 -4.99 -0.39
N GLY A 251 -14.48 -6.23 -0.48
CA GLY A 251 -13.25 -6.58 -1.19
C GLY A 251 -11.97 -6.50 -0.35
N THR A 252 -12.01 -5.95 0.88
CA THR A 252 -10.81 -5.60 1.65
C THR A 252 -10.52 -6.55 2.84
N LYS A 253 -11.16 -7.71 2.86
CA LYS A 253 -10.90 -8.82 3.80
C LYS A 253 -11.22 -10.14 3.09
N ARG A 254 -10.55 -11.24 3.48
CA ARG A 254 -10.88 -12.60 3.02
C ARG A 254 -11.09 -13.52 4.20
N VAL A 255 -12.17 -14.29 4.15
CA VAL A 255 -12.58 -15.23 5.21
C VAL A 255 -12.49 -16.65 4.68
N CYS A 256 -12.07 -17.58 5.53
CA CYS A 256 -12.25 -19.02 5.29
C CYS A 256 -13.60 -19.44 5.90
N PRO A 257 -14.65 -19.73 5.09
CA PRO A 257 -15.95 -20.13 5.60
C PRO A 257 -15.86 -21.28 6.62
N PRO A 258 -16.65 -21.23 7.71
CA PRO A 258 -16.76 -22.32 8.68
C PRO A 258 -17.50 -23.53 8.10
N TYR A 259 -18.45 -23.31 7.18
CA TYR A 259 -19.27 -24.34 6.55
C TYR A 259 -19.01 -24.44 5.06
N ASP A 260 -19.50 -25.52 4.45
CA ASP A 260 -19.59 -25.66 3.00
C ASP A 260 -20.83 -26.45 2.60
N LYS A 261 -21.73 -25.85 1.82
CA LYS A 261 -22.91 -26.55 1.30
C LYS A 261 -22.56 -27.66 0.31
N ALA A 262 -21.38 -27.59 -0.33
CA ALA A 262 -20.87 -28.66 -1.19
C ALA A 262 -20.57 -29.96 -0.41
N LEU A 263 -20.41 -29.87 0.92
CA LEU A 263 -20.11 -31.00 1.81
C LEU A 263 -21.34 -31.53 2.57
N GLN A 264 -22.54 -30.98 2.33
CA GLN A 264 -23.80 -31.49 2.90
C GLN A 264 -24.17 -32.86 2.28
N LYS A 265 -24.68 -33.78 3.11
CA LYS A 265 -25.10 -35.13 2.68
C LYS A 265 -26.48 -35.17 2.00
N SER A 266 -27.32 -34.17 2.26
CA SER A 266 -28.64 -33.95 1.65
C SER A 266 -29.01 -32.47 1.78
N ALA A 267 -30.03 -32.01 1.05
CA ALA A 267 -30.45 -30.60 1.07
C ALA A 267 -30.88 -30.13 2.48
N ASP A 268 -31.57 -30.99 3.24
CA ASP A 268 -32.10 -30.70 4.57
C ASP A 268 -31.08 -30.95 5.71
N ALA A 269 -29.88 -31.44 5.39
CA ALA A 269 -28.83 -31.65 6.38
C ALA A 269 -28.24 -30.31 6.85
N THR A 270 -27.86 -30.20 8.13
CA THR A 270 -27.09 -29.05 8.62
C THR A 270 -25.82 -28.83 7.78
N PRO A 271 -25.45 -27.57 7.45
CA PRO A 271 -24.23 -27.27 6.72
C PRO A 271 -23.01 -27.95 7.35
N ALA A 272 -22.26 -28.70 6.55
CA ALA A 272 -21.15 -29.47 7.08
C ALA A 272 -20.00 -28.54 7.50
N GLU A 273 -19.60 -28.60 8.77
CA GLU A 273 -18.50 -27.80 9.30
C GLU A 273 -17.17 -28.28 8.71
N ARG A 274 -16.42 -27.34 8.12
CA ARG A 274 -15.06 -27.55 7.63
C ARG A 274 -14.11 -27.67 8.84
N PRO A 275 -13.07 -28.53 8.78
CA PRO A 275 -12.14 -28.72 9.89
C PRO A 275 -11.64 -27.42 10.55
N PRO A 276 -11.38 -27.42 11.88
CA PRO A 276 -10.99 -26.22 12.61
C PRO A 276 -9.77 -25.53 12.00
N CYS A 277 -9.88 -24.22 11.76
CA CYS A 277 -8.81 -23.41 11.20
C CYS A 277 -8.53 -22.19 12.08
N ILE A 278 -7.25 -21.89 12.32
CA ILE A 278 -6.83 -20.73 13.12
C ILE A 278 -7.32 -19.40 12.53
N SER A 279 -7.44 -19.30 11.19
CA SER A 279 -7.92 -18.09 10.51
C SER A 279 -9.34 -17.65 10.91
N ARG A 280 -10.13 -18.54 11.51
CA ARG A 280 -11.49 -18.26 12.01
C ARG A 280 -11.53 -17.78 13.47
N LYS A 281 -10.38 -17.67 14.16
CA LYS A 281 -10.29 -17.36 15.60
C LYS A 281 -9.42 -16.13 15.86
N GLY A 282 -10.06 -14.98 16.00
CA GLY A 282 -9.37 -13.70 16.26
C GLY A 282 -9.03 -12.96 14.97
N VAL A 283 -7.89 -12.25 14.95
CA VAL A 283 -7.49 -11.38 13.84
C VAL A 283 -6.10 -11.81 13.35
N HIS A 284 -6.00 -12.18 12.08
CA HIS A 284 -4.75 -12.62 11.45
C HIS A 284 -4.50 -11.85 10.15
N ASN A 285 -3.24 -11.50 9.89
CA ASN A 285 -2.81 -10.77 8.69
C ASN A 285 -3.22 -11.45 7.37
N ILE A 286 -3.28 -12.79 7.34
CA ILE A 286 -3.73 -13.61 6.19
C ILE A 286 -5.15 -13.29 5.69
N ALA A 287 -5.96 -12.60 6.51
CA ALA A 287 -7.30 -12.17 6.16
C ALA A 287 -7.36 -10.79 5.47
N PHE A 288 -6.24 -10.07 5.30
CA PHE A 288 -6.21 -8.69 4.82
C PHE A 288 -5.23 -8.47 3.66
N PRO A 289 -5.43 -7.41 2.83
CA PRO A 289 -4.50 -7.02 1.79
C PRO A 289 -3.06 -6.86 2.31
N ARG A 290 -2.11 -7.47 1.60
CA ARG A 290 -0.69 -7.38 1.88
C ARG A 290 -0.10 -6.14 1.23
N THR A 291 0.71 -5.40 1.98
CA THR A 291 1.58 -4.33 1.47
C THR A 291 3.00 -4.67 1.88
N ASP A 292 3.91 -4.77 0.92
CA ASP A 292 5.30 -5.14 1.14
C ASP A 292 6.17 -3.87 1.26
N PRO A 293 6.85 -3.63 2.40
CA PRO A 293 7.77 -2.50 2.52
C PRO A 293 9.01 -2.75 1.68
N THR A 294 9.38 -1.76 0.85
CA THR A 294 10.52 -1.83 -0.06
C THR A 294 11.32 -0.54 0.08
N VAL A 295 12.58 -0.61 0.52
CA VAL A 295 13.45 0.58 0.55
C VAL A 295 13.89 0.96 -0.86
N ILE A 296 14.10 2.25 -1.08
CA ILE A 296 14.80 2.75 -2.26
C ILE A 296 15.61 3.97 -1.87
N MET A 297 16.92 3.94 -2.13
CA MET A 297 17.86 4.86 -1.49
C MET A 297 18.77 5.58 -2.49
N ALA A 298 18.79 6.91 -2.36
CA ALA A 298 19.86 7.74 -2.91
C ALA A 298 20.99 7.79 -1.87
N ILE A 299 22.07 7.05 -2.11
CA ILE A 299 23.24 7.03 -1.23
C ILE A 299 24.21 8.10 -1.72
N VAL A 300 24.42 9.16 -0.92
CA VAL A 300 25.45 10.17 -1.18
C VAL A 300 26.78 9.73 -0.58
N ASN A 301 27.89 10.18 -1.18
CA ASN A 301 29.22 9.93 -0.65
C ASN A 301 29.52 10.82 0.57
N SER A 302 30.62 10.54 1.29
CA SER A 302 30.97 11.24 2.54
C SER A 302 31.31 12.72 2.38
N THR A 303 31.66 13.18 1.18
CA THR A 303 31.82 14.60 0.83
C THR A 303 30.53 15.26 0.32
N GLY A 304 29.45 14.50 0.12
CA GLY A 304 28.14 15.02 -0.29
C GLY A 304 28.10 15.60 -1.71
N ASP A 305 29.05 15.24 -2.59
CA ASP A 305 29.18 15.74 -3.96
C ASP A 305 28.82 14.71 -5.04
N LYS A 306 28.66 13.43 -4.67
CA LYS A 306 28.30 12.31 -5.57
C LYS A 306 27.17 11.47 -5.00
N VAL A 307 26.49 10.74 -5.87
CA VAL A 307 25.48 9.73 -5.54
C VAL A 307 25.81 8.39 -6.21
N LEU A 308 25.60 7.30 -5.48
CA LEU A 308 25.72 5.93 -5.99
C LEU A 308 24.46 5.57 -6.78
N LEU A 309 24.62 5.13 -8.03
CA LEU A 309 23.53 4.58 -8.84
C LEU A 309 23.92 3.21 -9.40
N GLY A 310 22.96 2.29 -9.46
CA GLY A 310 23.11 0.93 -9.99
C GLY A 310 22.28 0.70 -11.25
N ARG A 311 22.64 -0.37 -11.98
CA ARG A 311 21.84 -0.91 -13.09
C ARG A 311 21.84 -2.43 -13.12
N GLN A 312 20.67 -3.01 -13.42
CA GLN A 312 20.53 -4.45 -13.61
C GLN A 312 20.79 -4.85 -15.07
N ARG A 313 21.30 -6.07 -15.31
CA ARG A 313 21.67 -6.55 -16.66
C ARG A 313 20.52 -6.55 -17.67
N ARG A 314 19.27 -6.62 -17.20
CA ARG A 314 18.04 -6.64 -18.01
C ARG A 314 17.52 -5.25 -18.43
N TRP A 315 18.10 -4.16 -17.95
CA TRP A 315 17.65 -2.80 -18.28
C TRP A 315 18.32 -2.27 -19.55
N PRO A 316 17.67 -1.35 -20.31
CA PRO A 316 18.29 -0.67 -21.45
C PRO A 316 19.66 -0.11 -21.09
N GLU A 317 20.59 -0.09 -22.04
CA GLU A 317 21.92 0.47 -21.82
C GLU A 317 21.85 1.93 -21.37
N HIS A 318 22.84 2.34 -20.57
CA HIS A 318 22.92 3.65 -19.93
C HIS A 318 21.76 4.03 -18.98
N PHE A 319 20.78 3.16 -18.71
CA PHE A 319 19.77 3.38 -17.68
C PHE A 319 20.31 3.04 -16.28
N TYR A 320 20.27 3.99 -15.35
CA TYR A 320 20.70 3.83 -13.95
C TYR A 320 19.61 4.30 -12.97
N SER A 321 19.62 3.77 -11.75
CA SER A 321 18.65 4.10 -10.70
C SER A 321 19.29 4.13 -9.31
N CYS A 322 18.59 4.73 -8.35
CA CYS A 322 18.76 4.42 -6.93
C CYS A 322 18.62 2.90 -6.70
N LEU A 323 19.39 2.36 -5.76
CA LEU A 323 19.32 0.97 -5.31
C LEU A 323 18.02 0.73 -4.52
N ALA A 324 17.47 -0.50 -4.54
CA ALA A 324 16.17 -0.78 -3.92
C ALA A 324 15.90 -2.27 -3.65
N GLY A 325 15.53 -2.61 -2.41
CA GLY A 325 15.19 -3.98 -1.99
C GLY A 325 14.11 -4.05 -0.89
N PHE A 326 13.78 -5.25 -0.42
CA PHE A 326 12.68 -5.47 0.53
C PHE A 326 13.18 -5.38 1.97
N CYS A 327 12.38 -4.79 2.88
CA CYS A 327 12.72 -4.89 4.31
C CYS A 327 12.50 -6.32 4.81
N GLU A 328 13.46 -6.88 5.53
CA GLU A 328 13.34 -8.19 6.17
C GLU A 328 12.40 -8.16 7.40
N PRO A 329 11.87 -9.32 7.83
CA PRO A 329 11.08 -9.41 9.06
C PRO A 329 11.88 -8.96 10.30
N ALA A 330 11.33 -7.98 11.03
CA ALA A 330 11.94 -7.32 12.19
C ALA A 330 13.15 -6.39 11.89
N GLU A 331 13.37 -6.03 10.63
CA GLU A 331 14.33 -5.01 10.21
C GLU A 331 13.69 -3.59 10.22
N SER A 332 14.43 -2.56 10.63
CA SER A 332 14.02 -1.15 10.45
C SER A 332 14.30 -0.65 9.02
N VAL A 333 13.67 0.47 8.63
CA VAL A 333 13.89 1.08 7.30
C VAL A 333 15.35 1.47 7.12
N GLU A 334 15.96 1.98 8.19
CA GLU A 334 17.36 2.39 8.21
C GLU A 334 18.34 1.20 8.24
N GLU A 335 17.96 0.05 8.80
CA GLU A 335 18.76 -1.18 8.68
C GLU A 335 18.68 -1.76 7.26
N ALA A 336 17.48 -1.86 6.69
CA ALA A 336 17.26 -2.32 5.31
C ALA A 336 18.07 -1.50 4.29
N VAL A 337 18.06 -0.16 4.39
CA VAL A 337 18.88 0.71 3.53
C VAL A 337 20.39 0.38 3.63
N ARG A 338 20.89 0.03 4.82
CA ARG A 338 22.31 -0.31 5.01
C ARG A 338 22.65 -1.70 4.49
N ARG A 339 21.79 -2.69 4.77
CA ARG A 339 21.95 -4.06 4.32
C ARG A 339 21.92 -4.13 2.79
N GLU A 340 20.83 -3.68 2.17
CA GLU A 340 20.63 -3.73 0.71
C GLU A 340 21.75 -2.99 -0.04
N THR A 341 22.19 -1.82 0.44
CA THR A 341 23.32 -1.10 -0.18
C THR A 341 24.62 -1.91 -0.10
N TRP A 342 24.89 -2.56 1.04
CA TRP A 342 26.10 -3.35 1.23
C TRP A 342 26.06 -4.68 0.45
N GLU A 343 24.89 -5.32 0.33
CA GLU A 343 24.69 -6.57 -0.41
C GLU A 343 24.78 -6.35 -1.93
N GLU A 344 24.10 -5.34 -2.49
CA GLU A 344 24.18 -5.04 -3.92
C GLU A 344 25.51 -4.41 -4.35
N SER A 345 26.16 -3.62 -3.48
CA SER A 345 27.26 -2.73 -3.91
C SER A 345 28.51 -2.69 -3.02
N GLY A 346 28.52 -3.35 -1.86
CA GLY A 346 29.63 -3.30 -0.89
C GLY A 346 29.80 -1.97 -0.14
N VAL A 347 29.11 -0.90 -0.55
CA VAL A 347 29.21 0.43 0.06
C VAL A 347 28.61 0.44 1.47
N ARG A 348 29.36 0.94 2.46
CA ARG A 348 28.92 0.98 3.86
C ARG A 348 28.24 2.31 4.18
N VAL A 349 26.98 2.26 4.63
CA VAL A 349 26.13 3.43 4.89
C VAL A 349 26.01 3.73 6.38
N GLY A 350 26.25 4.98 6.77
CA GLY A 350 26.18 5.50 8.13
C GLY A 350 24.80 6.05 8.48
N ARG A 351 24.57 7.34 8.22
CA ARG A 351 23.29 8.02 8.48
C ARG A 351 22.27 7.65 7.39
N VAL A 352 21.01 7.51 7.78
CA VAL A 352 19.87 7.33 6.86
C VAL A 352 18.75 8.29 7.29
N VAL A 353 18.02 8.83 6.32
CA VAL A 353 16.84 9.69 6.51
C VAL A 353 15.74 9.23 5.56
N VAL A 354 14.57 8.89 6.08
CA VAL A 354 13.37 8.63 5.26
C VAL A 354 12.84 9.96 4.74
N HIS A 355 12.72 10.10 3.42
CA HIS A 355 12.33 11.32 2.72
C HIS A 355 10.83 11.34 2.37
N SER A 356 10.32 10.29 1.71
CA SER A 356 8.91 10.19 1.30
C SER A 356 8.53 8.75 0.96
N SER A 357 7.24 8.47 0.73
CA SER A 357 6.76 7.13 0.38
C SER A 357 5.86 7.10 -0.87
N GLN A 358 5.93 6.01 -1.63
CA GLN A 358 5.20 5.81 -2.88
C GLN A 358 4.58 4.40 -2.92
N PRO A 359 3.25 4.26 -2.98
CA PRO A 359 2.60 3.00 -3.34
C PRO A 359 3.06 2.57 -4.74
N TRP A 360 3.44 1.30 -4.90
CA TRP A 360 3.86 0.72 -6.17
C TRP A 360 3.04 -0.54 -6.46
N PRO A 361 1.91 -0.41 -7.20
CA PRO A 361 0.88 -1.45 -7.34
C PRO A 361 1.25 -2.55 -8.36
N TYR A 362 2.53 -2.96 -8.38
CA TYR A 362 3.10 -3.89 -9.35
C TYR A 362 4.06 -4.95 -8.73
N PRO A 363 3.64 -5.69 -7.69
CA PRO A 363 2.23 -5.91 -7.34
C PRO A 363 1.68 -5.09 -6.17
N ASN A 364 2.35 -5.03 -5.01
CA ASN A 364 1.79 -4.44 -3.77
C ASN A 364 2.86 -3.80 -2.87
N SER A 365 3.90 -3.17 -3.44
CA SER A 365 4.96 -2.55 -2.62
C SER A 365 4.53 -1.19 -2.07
N LEU A 366 5.05 -0.83 -0.90
CA LEU A 366 5.18 0.55 -0.44
C LEU A 366 6.67 0.91 -0.51
N MET A 367 7.03 1.70 -1.52
CA MET A 367 8.39 2.21 -1.67
C MET A 367 8.66 3.26 -0.59
N LEU A 368 9.73 3.08 0.17
CA LEU A 368 10.20 3.96 1.23
C LEU A 368 11.46 4.67 0.73
N GLY A 369 11.26 5.87 0.19
CA GLY A 369 12.33 6.67 -0.39
C GLY A 369 13.22 7.25 0.69
N CYS A 370 14.49 6.91 0.66
CA CYS A 370 15.47 7.29 1.68
C CYS A 370 16.68 8.00 1.06
N VAL A 371 17.33 8.84 1.86
CA VAL A 371 18.67 9.37 1.58
C VAL A 371 19.62 8.76 2.61
N GLY A 372 20.72 8.17 2.14
CA GLY A 372 21.76 7.60 3.01
C GLY A 372 23.12 8.25 2.76
N GLU A 373 23.97 8.26 3.77
CA GLU A 373 25.31 8.87 3.75
C GLU A 373 26.35 7.76 3.88
N ALA A 374 27.23 7.59 2.89
CA ALA A 374 28.29 6.59 2.94
C ALA A 374 29.36 6.96 3.98
N LEU A 375 29.95 5.96 4.64
CA LEU A 375 31.07 6.17 5.55
C LEU A 375 32.33 6.59 4.74
N PRO A 376 33.20 7.48 5.27
CA PRO A 376 34.42 7.92 4.57
C PRO A 376 35.40 6.79 4.20
N ASP A 377 35.39 5.69 4.95
CA ASP A 377 36.17 4.48 4.67
C ASP A 377 35.36 3.41 3.90
N GLY A 378 34.11 3.71 3.53
CA GLY A 378 33.10 2.78 3.06
C GLY A 378 32.63 2.97 1.61
N GLU A 379 33.26 3.86 0.83
CA GLU A 379 32.82 4.20 -0.54
C GLU A 379 33.25 3.20 -1.63
N GLN A 380 34.01 2.16 -1.30
CA GLN A 380 34.49 1.18 -2.29
C GLN A 380 33.35 0.29 -2.79
N ILE A 381 33.12 0.32 -4.10
CA ILE A 381 32.10 -0.52 -4.76
C ILE A 381 32.64 -1.95 -4.96
N HIS A 382 31.83 -2.94 -4.60
CA HIS A 382 32.09 -4.38 -4.76
C HIS A 382 30.78 -5.13 -5.06
N LEU A 383 30.60 -5.56 -6.32
CA LEU A 383 29.40 -6.26 -6.82
C LEU A 383 29.50 -7.80 -6.64
N GLY A 384 30.25 -8.26 -5.64
CA GLY A 384 30.58 -9.68 -5.44
C GLY A 384 29.85 -10.35 -4.28
N HIS A 385 28.91 -9.66 -3.65
CA HIS A 385 28.06 -10.23 -2.59
C HIS A 385 26.73 -10.72 -3.16
N ASP A 386 25.95 -9.85 -3.80
CA ASP A 386 24.79 -10.22 -4.63
C ASP A 386 24.98 -9.83 -6.12
N PRO A 387 24.82 -10.75 -7.09
CA PRO A 387 24.91 -10.48 -8.52
C PRO A 387 23.65 -9.84 -9.17
N GLU A 388 22.69 -9.30 -8.41
CA GLU A 388 21.56 -8.48 -8.92
C GLU A 388 22.02 -7.32 -9.84
N LEU A 389 23.09 -6.61 -9.45
CA LEU A 389 23.63 -5.49 -10.22
C LEU A 389 24.63 -5.92 -11.29
N HIS A 390 24.48 -5.37 -12.49
CA HIS A 390 25.49 -5.46 -13.55
C HIS A 390 26.65 -4.49 -13.34
N GLN A 391 26.34 -3.31 -12.78
CA GLN A 391 27.23 -2.16 -12.69
C GLN A 391 26.65 -1.17 -11.68
N ALA A 392 27.51 -0.58 -10.85
CA ALA A 392 27.18 0.53 -9.96
C ALA A 392 28.33 1.54 -9.96
N GLU A 393 28.00 2.83 -9.91
CA GLU A 393 28.96 3.93 -10.10
C GLU A 393 28.60 5.17 -9.26
N TRP A 394 29.62 5.95 -8.91
CA TRP A 394 29.52 7.22 -8.19
C TRP A 394 29.40 8.40 -9.17
N PHE A 395 28.18 8.89 -9.39
CA PHE A 395 27.92 10.02 -10.28
C PHE A 395 27.95 11.36 -9.54
N PRO A 396 28.62 12.41 -10.06
CA PRO A 396 28.57 13.75 -9.47
C PRO A 396 27.14 14.31 -9.41
N ILE A 397 26.74 14.91 -8.30
CA ILE A 397 25.41 15.51 -8.12
C ILE A 397 25.19 16.67 -9.10
N SER A 398 26.26 17.35 -9.52
CA SER A 398 26.23 18.32 -10.62
C SER A 398 25.83 17.70 -11.96
N PHE A 399 26.39 16.54 -12.31
CA PHE A 399 26.03 15.79 -13.52
C PHE A 399 24.59 15.28 -13.46
N ILE A 400 24.17 14.72 -12.32
CA ILE A 400 22.77 14.30 -12.11
C ILE A 400 21.78 15.47 -12.26
N ARG A 401 22.13 16.67 -11.77
CA ARG A 401 21.29 17.88 -11.95
C ARG A 401 21.11 18.24 -13.43
N GLU A 402 22.10 18.02 -14.29
CA GLU A 402 21.96 18.23 -15.74
C GLU A 402 21.19 17.08 -16.42
N MET A 403 21.40 15.83 -16.01
CA MET A 403 20.63 14.68 -16.53
C MET A 403 19.13 14.80 -16.22
N LEU A 404 18.75 15.29 -15.04
CA LEU A 404 17.35 15.52 -14.63
C LEU A 404 16.61 16.58 -15.47
N LYS A 405 17.32 17.40 -16.26
CA LYS A 405 16.71 18.37 -17.21
C LYS A 405 16.34 17.74 -18.54
N ARG A 406 16.86 16.55 -18.86
CA ARG A 406 16.64 15.86 -20.14
C ARG A 406 15.30 15.10 -20.12
N PRO A 407 14.69 14.82 -21.29
CA PRO A 407 13.52 13.96 -21.36
C PRO A 407 13.84 12.56 -20.82
N ALA A 408 13.22 12.18 -19.71
CA ALA A 408 13.30 10.83 -19.17
C ALA A 408 12.37 9.88 -19.95
N ALA A 409 12.87 8.69 -20.28
CA ALA A 409 12.12 7.64 -20.98
C ALA A 409 12.09 6.35 -20.15
N GLY A 410 10.91 5.73 -20.04
CA GLY A 410 10.64 4.50 -19.30
C GLY A 410 11.48 3.29 -19.71
N LEU A 411 11.46 2.23 -18.90
CA LEU A 411 12.32 1.04 -19.09
C LEU A 411 12.04 0.27 -20.39
N ASP A 412 10.86 0.40 -20.96
CA ASP A 412 10.44 -0.15 -22.26
C ASP A 412 10.41 0.88 -23.39
N GLU A 413 10.64 2.16 -23.08
CA GLU A 413 10.77 3.23 -24.06
C GLU A 413 12.21 3.29 -24.61
N GLY A 414 12.34 3.65 -25.88
CA GLY A 414 13.62 3.74 -26.58
C GLY A 414 14.56 4.82 -26.00
N THR A 415 15.76 4.92 -26.57
CA THR A 415 16.68 6.02 -26.25
C THR A 415 16.02 7.36 -26.61
N PRO A 416 15.98 8.36 -25.69
CA PRO A 416 15.36 9.66 -25.97
C PRO A 416 15.97 10.38 -27.17
N GLU A 417 15.15 11.18 -27.87
CA GLU A 417 15.69 12.16 -28.82
C GLU A 417 16.64 13.13 -28.09
N GLY A 418 17.82 13.38 -28.68
CA GLY A 418 18.85 14.24 -28.08
C GLY A 418 19.74 13.58 -27.02
N PHE A 419 19.68 12.25 -26.85
CA PHE A 419 20.70 11.49 -26.12
C PHE A 419 22.06 11.59 -26.81
N GLN A 420 23.14 11.79 -26.04
CA GLN A 420 24.51 11.98 -26.53
C GLN A 420 25.43 10.89 -25.96
N GLU A 421 26.57 10.66 -26.63
CA GLU A 421 27.57 9.69 -26.16
C GLU A 421 28.14 10.12 -24.79
N GLY A 422 28.04 9.24 -23.79
CA GLY A 422 28.41 9.53 -22.40
C GLY A 422 27.27 9.98 -21.48
N ASP A 423 26.05 10.16 -21.99
CA ASP A 423 24.87 10.43 -21.15
C ASP A 423 24.40 9.17 -20.38
N ILE A 424 23.59 9.39 -19.33
CA ILE A 424 22.80 8.33 -18.69
C ILE A 424 21.29 8.64 -18.77
N ARG A 425 20.48 7.58 -18.82
CA ARG A 425 19.03 7.63 -18.67
C ARG A 425 18.67 7.48 -17.19
N LEU A 426 17.84 8.39 -16.68
CA LEU A 426 17.32 8.36 -15.32
C LEU A 426 15.83 7.97 -15.29
N PRO A 427 15.29 7.50 -14.14
CA PRO A 427 13.88 7.16 -14.01
C PRO A 427 12.96 8.39 -14.22
N PRO A 428 11.74 8.19 -14.78
CA PRO A 428 10.81 9.28 -15.06
C PRO A 428 10.40 10.02 -13.80
N ALA A 429 10.03 11.30 -13.94
CA ALA A 429 9.73 12.20 -12.81
C ALA A 429 8.60 11.73 -11.87
N THR A 430 7.76 10.77 -12.29
CA THR A 430 6.74 10.12 -11.47
C THR A 430 7.28 9.03 -10.53
N ALA A 431 8.46 8.48 -10.80
CA ALA A 431 9.11 7.48 -9.96
C ALA A 431 9.81 8.11 -8.74
N ILE A 432 9.68 7.49 -7.57
CA ILE A 432 10.30 7.95 -6.32
C ILE A 432 11.83 8.04 -6.40
N ALA A 433 12.49 7.20 -7.21
CA ALA A 433 13.92 7.32 -7.51
C ALA A 433 14.26 8.71 -8.08
N SER A 434 13.48 9.18 -9.06
CA SER A 434 13.64 10.51 -9.67
C SER A 434 13.41 11.62 -8.64
N GLN A 435 12.43 11.45 -7.74
CA GLN A 435 12.15 12.40 -6.65
C GLN A 435 13.28 12.47 -5.61
N LEU A 436 13.97 11.36 -5.32
CA LEU A 436 15.15 11.34 -4.46
C LEU A 436 16.35 12.05 -5.11
N LEU A 437 16.56 11.83 -6.42
CA LEU A 437 17.61 12.54 -7.17
C LEU A 437 17.35 14.05 -7.22
N VAL A 438 16.10 14.46 -7.46
CA VAL A 438 15.68 15.87 -7.35
C VAL A 438 16.00 16.42 -5.95
N ALA A 439 15.64 15.70 -4.87
CA ALA A 439 15.88 16.16 -3.51
C ALA A 439 17.38 16.40 -3.21
N ILE A 440 18.26 15.44 -3.51
CA ILE A 440 19.71 15.61 -3.26
C ILE A 440 20.32 16.72 -4.14
N THR A 441 19.82 16.94 -5.36
CA THR A 441 20.28 18.06 -6.20
C THR A 441 19.81 19.44 -5.71
N ASN A 442 18.82 19.50 -4.81
CA ASN A 442 18.17 20.74 -4.34
C ASN A 442 18.33 20.96 -2.82
N ASN A 443 19.52 20.68 -2.29
CA ASN A 443 19.88 20.82 -0.87
C ASN A 443 18.97 20.00 0.06
N TYR A 444 18.61 18.78 -0.35
CA TYR A 444 17.79 17.81 0.40
C TYR A 444 16.34 18.25 0.67
N HIS A 445 15.86 19.31 0.02
CA HIS A 445 14.44 19.69 0.04
C HIS A 445 13.66 18.99 -1.08
N GLY A 446 12.42 18.60 -0.80
CA GLY A 446 11.49 18.09 -1.79
C GLY A 446 11.07 19.15 -2.81
N GLY A 447 11.06 18.78 -4.09
CA GLY A 447 10.62 19.63 -5.21
C GLY A 447 11.75 20.30 -5.99
N LEU A 448 11.45 20.64 -7.25
CA LEU A 448 12.34 21.42 -8.10
C LEU A 448 12.22 22.91 -7.77
N LYS A 449 13.29 23.50 -7.22
CA LYS A 449 13.56 24.93 -7.33
C LYS A 449 14.29 25.15 -8.66
N ILE A 450 13.50 25.40 -9.72
CA ILE A 450 13.97 25.81 -11.05
C ILE A 450 14.36 27.29 -11.00
#